data_AF-A0A557SZ36-F1
#
_entry.id   AF-A0A557SZ36-F1
#
_cell.length_a   1.000
_cell.length_b   1.000
_cell.length_c   1.000
_cell.angle_alpha   90.00
_cell.angle_beta   90.00
_cell.angle_gamma   90.00
#
_symmetry.space_group_name_H-M   'P 1'
#
loop_
_entity.id
_entity.type
_entity.pdbx_description
1 polymer ?
#
loop_
_entity_poly.entity_id
_entity_poly.type
_entity_poly.pdbx_seq_one_letter_code
_entity_poly.pdbx_strand_id
1 'polypeptide(L)'
;MATHLGCVECPEVTMAHLNVEGAPIALATIPFNLTTLDDLGNLPVDRQGTLVFSSNDEERRYMIDGKVFDPNRVDQQVQLGDVEEWTIRNMDGNE
;
A
#
# COMPACT_ATOMS: atom_id res chain seq x y z
N MET A 1 -8.69 41.33 8.15
CA MET A 1 -7.48 40.56 7.77
C MET A 1 -7.94 39.30 7.07
N ALA A 2 -7.60 39.14 5.80
CA ALA A 2 -7.59 37.87 5.09
C ALA A 2 -6.68 38.06 3.88
N THR A 3 -5.48 37.48 3.96
CA THR A 3 -4.44 37.54 2.95
C THR A 3 -4.79 36.53 1.86
N HIS A 4 -5.10 37.01 0.65
CA HIS A 4 -5.23 36.14 -0.51
C HIS A 4 -3.81 35.75 -0.96
N LEU A 5 -3.42 34.50 -0.73
CA LEU A 5 -2.16 33.93 -1.22
C LEU A 5 -2.23 33.95 -2.75
N GLY A 6 -1.35 34.75 -3.36
CA GLY A 6 -1.25 34.90 -4.80
C GLY A 6 -0.94 33.58 -5.48
N CYS A 7 -1.63 33.35 -6.60
CA CYS A 7 -1.30 32.31 -7.56
C CYS A 7 0.18 32.48 -7.96
N VAL A 8 0.99 31.42 -7.79
CA VAL A 8 2.36 31.41 -8.32
C VAL A 8 2.23 31.42 -9.85
N GLU A 9 2.73 32.47 -10.49
CA GLU A 9 2.93 32.46 -11.93
C GLU A 9 3.90 31.31 -12.27
N CYS A 10 3.40 30.26 -12.91
CA CYS A 10 4.21 29.20 -13.49
C CYS A 10 4.43 29.56 -14.96
N PRO A 11 5.56 30.19 -15.35
CA PRO A 11 5.78 30.52 -16.74
C PRO A 11 5.87 29.21 -17.55
N GLU A 12 4.99 29.07 -18.53
CA GLU A 12 5.10 28.00 -19.51
C GLU A 12 6.27 28.33 -20.44
N VAL A 13 7.29 27.49 -20.46
CA VAL A 13 8.45 27.63 -21.33
C VAL A 13 8.55 26.39 -22.21
N THR A 14 8.53 26.59 -23.53
CA THR A 14 8.73 25.50 -24.50
C THR A 14 10.20 25.06 -24.46
N MET A 15 10.44 23.83 -24.04
CA MET A 15 11.80 23.25 -23.98
C MET A 15 12.20 22.58 -25.30
N ALA A 16 11.26 21.94 -26.01
CA ALA A 16 11.51 21.21 -27.25
C ALA A 16 10.23 20.99 -28.08
N HIS A 17 10.41 20.65 -29.36
CA HIS A 17 9.35 20.14 -30.24
C HIS A 17 9.61 18.68 -30.60
N LEU A 18 8.55 17.86 -30.58
CA LEU A 18 8.58 16.47 -31.05
C LEU A 18 7.90 16.41 -32.42
N ASN A 19 8.65 15.97 -33.44
CA ASN A 19 8.09 15.65 -34.76
C ASN A 19 7.86 14.14 -34.85
N VAL A 20 6.62 13.70 -35.07
CA VAL A 20 6.26 12.29 -35.19
C VAL A 20 5.86 12.03 -36.64
N GLU A 21 6.62 11.17 -37.33
CA GLU A 21 6.40 10.80 -38.73
C GLU A 21 6.18 9.29 -38.86
N GLY A 22 5.34 8.88 -39.82
CA GLY A 22 5.00 7.48 -40.08
C GLY A 22 3.53 7.28 -40.41
N ALA A 23 3.18 6.09 -40.91
CA ALA A 23 1.79 5.74 -41.16
C ALA A 23 1.01 5.63 -39.83
N PRO A 24 -0.22 6.16 -39.74
CA PRO A 24 -1.05 6.00 -38.54
C PRO A 24 -1.23 4.53 -38.20
N ILE A 25 -1.01 4.18 -36.93
CA ILE A 25 -1.24 2.84 -36.41
C ILE A 25 -2.65 2.80 -35.80
N ALA A 26 -3.41 1.76 -36.08
CA ALA A 26 -4.66 1.53 -35.36
C ALA A 26 -4.37 1.36 -33.87
N LEU A 27 -5.07 2.11 -33.02
CA LEU A 27 -4.93 1.97 -31.57
C LEU A 27 -5.35 0.56 -31.14
N ALA A 28 -4.51 -0.09 -30.34
CA ALA A 28 -4.89 -1.32 -29.69
C ALA A 28 -5.95 -1.03 -28.61
N THR A 29 -7.01 -1.83 -28.57
CA THR A 29 -7.94 -1.81 -27.44
C THR A 29 -7.24 -2.38 -26.21
N ILE A 30 -6.96 -1.54 -25.23
CA ILE A 30 -6.47 -1.99 -23.93
C ILE A 30 -7.68 -2.49 -23.14
N PRO A 31 -7.67 -3.73 -22.63
CA PRO A 31 -8.75 -4.22 -21.80
C PRO A 31 -8.75 -3.47 -20.46
N PHE A 32 -9.93 -2.98 -20.07
CA PHE A 32 -10.11 -2.35 -18.74
C PHE A 32 -10.05 -3.38 -17.60
N ASN A 33 -10.21 -4.67 -17.91
CA ASN A 33 -10.14 -5.77 -16.95
C ASN A 33 -9.20 -6.85 -17.48
N LEU A 34 -8.19 -7.23 -16.69
CA LEU A 34 -7.25 -8.31 -17.03
C LEU A 34 -7.68 -9.66 -16.47
N THR A 35 -8.48 -9.66 -15.40
CA THR A 35 -9.07 -10.83 -14.75
C THR A 35 -10.30 -10.40 -13.93
N THR A 36 -11.13 -11.34 -13.53
CA THR A 36 -12.11 -11.12 -12.47
C THR A 36 -11.36 -10.94 -11.14
N LEU A 37 -11.73 -9.92 -10.38
CA LEU A 37 -11.28 -9.76 -9.00
C LEU A 37 -12.25 -10.53 -8.12
N ASP A 38 -11.76 -11.55 -7.42
CA ASP A 38 -12.57 -12.27 -6.46
C ASP A 38 -12.81 -11.37 -5.23
N ASP A 39 -14.07 -11.32 -4.79
CA ASP A 39 -14.44 -10.65 -3.55
C ASP A 39 -14.10 -11.55 -2.36
N LEU A 40 -12.94 -11.29 -1.74
CA LEU A 40 -12.44 -12.06 -0.61
C LEU A 40 -13.36 -11.99 0.62
N GLY A 41 -14.19 -10.94 0.76
CA GLY A 41 -15.04 -10.74 1.93
C GLY A 41 -16.18 -11.75 2.06
N ASN A 42 -16.51 -12.46 0.98
CA ASN A 42 -17.54 -13.49 0.94
C ASN A 42 -16.97 -14.91 0.85
N LEU A 43 -15.65 -15.06 0.85
CA LEU A 43 -15.00 -16.37 0.81
C LEU A 43 -14.89 -16.96 2.22
N PRO A 44 -14.92 -18.30 2.36
CA PRO A 44 -14.62 -18.96 3.62
C PRO A 44 -13.22 -18.59 4.10
N VAL A 45 -13.07 -18.29 5.39
CA VAL A 45 -11.77 -18.06 6.02
C VAL A 45 -11.12 -19.41 6.32
N ASP A 46 -9.95 -19.65 5.74
CA ASP A 46 -9.16 -20.87 5.96
C ASP A 46 -8.35 -20.80 7.25
N ARG A 47 -7.85 -19.61 7.61
CA ARG A 47 -7.08 -19.39 8.85
C ARG A 47 -7.34 -18.03 9.48
N GLN A 48 -7.17 -17.98 10.79
CA GLN A 48 -7.20 -16.73 11.55
C GLN A 48 -5.84 -16.47 12.21
N GLY A 49 -5.35 -15.24 12.07
CA GLY A 49 -4.12 -14.76 12.69
C GLY A 49 -4.38 -13.61 13.65
N THR A 50 -3.51 -13.42 14.65
CA THR A 50 -3.49 -12.20 15.46
C THR A 50 -2.06 -11.66 15.50
N LEU A 51 -1.92 -10.37 15.22
CA LEU A 51 -0.68 -9.63 15.40
C LEU A 51 -0.86 -8.62 16.52
N VAL A 52 0.03 -8.65 17.50
CA VAL A 52 0.02 -7.68 18.61
C VAL A 52 1.11 -6.65 18.39
N PHE A 53 0.71 -5.41 18.19
CA PHE A 53 1.59 -4.26 18.12
C PHE A 53 1.74 -3.68 19.53
N SER A 54 2.98 -3.45 19.93
CA SER A 54 3.31 -2.82 21.21
C SER A 54 4.60 -2.01 21.13
N SER A 55 4.75 -1.07 22.04
CA SER A 55 5.92 -0.22 22.18
C SER A 55 6.39 -0.12 23.62
N ASN A 56 7.66 0.26 23.77
CA ASN A 56 8.21 0.89 24.95
C ASN A 56 8.89 2.16 24.45
N ASP A 57 8.21 3.29 24.60
CA ASP A 57 8.66 4.58 24.06
C ASP A 57 9.88 5.13 24.80
N GLU A 58 10.01 4.86 26.11
CA GLU A 58 11.18 5.25 26.91
C GLU A 58 12.47 4.63 26.34
N GLU A 59 12.38 3.37 25.92
CA GLU A 59 13.49 2.61 25.35
C GLU A 59 13.54 2.69 23.81
N ARG A 60 12.57 3.38 23.18
CA ARG A 60 12.39 3.45 21.72
C ARG A 60 12.34 2.07 21.06
N ARG A 61 11.65 1.12 21.69
CA ARG A 61 11.45 -0.23 21.18
C ARG A 61 10.03 -0.38 20.65
N TYR A 62 9.92 -0.83 19.41
CA TYR A 62 8.64 -1.07 18.72
C TYR A 62 8.61 -2.53 18.28
N MET A 63 7.54 -3.23 18.62
CA MET A 63 7.46 -4.67 18.50
C MET A 63 6.18 -5.13 17.81
N ILE A 64 6.30 -6.28 17.15
CA ILE A 64 5.18 -7.11 16.72
C ILE A 64 5.33 -8.45 17.45
N ASP A 65 4.29 -8.90 18.13
CA ASP A 65 4.26 -10.09 18.99
C ASP A 65 5.41 -10.09 20.02
N GLY A 66 5.73 -8.91 20.57
CA GLY A 66 6.78 -8.72 21.56
C GLY A 66 8.21 -8.82 21.01
N LYS A 67 8.39 -8.91 19.68
CA LYS A 67 9.69 -9.00 19.03
C LYS A 67 9.99 -7.75 18.22
N VAL A 68 11.23 -7.27 18.30
CA VAL A 68 11.76 -6.31 17.33
C VAL A 68 12.07 -7.00 16.00
N PHE A 69 12.21 -6.20 14.95
CA PHE A 69 12.61 -6.68 13.62
C PHE A 69 13.94 -7.43 13.67
N ASP A 70 13.98 -8.60 13.03
CA ASP A 70 15.19 -9.39 12.79
C ASP A 70 15.18 -9.82 11.31
N PRO A 71 16.16 -9.39 10.49
CA PRO A 71 16.18 -9.70 9.06
C PRO A 71 16.38 -11.19 8.76
N ASN A 72 16.75 -12.01 9.75
CA ASN A 72 16.97 -13.45 9.57
C ASN A 72 15.80 -14.30 10.09
N ARG A 73 14.71 -13.69 10.56
CA ARG A 73 13.55 -14.39 11.10
C ARG A 73 12.35 -14.29 10.17
N VAL A 74 11.69 -15.42 9.95
CA VAL A 74 10.36 -15.46 9.34
C VAL A 74 9.35 -15.48 10.47
N ASP A 75 8.59 -14.40 10.61
CA ASP A 75 7.54 -14.32 11.62
C ASP A 75 6.21 -14.92 11.15
N GLN A 76 5.97 -14.90 9.83
CA GLN A 76 4.71 -15.34 9.23
C GLN A 76 4.98 -16.22 8.01
N GLN A 77 4.29 -17.35 7.94
CA GLN A 77 4.29 -18.24 6.78
C GLN A 77 2.85 -18.61 6.46
N VAL A 78 2.39 -18.18 5.29
CA VAL A 78 1.02 -18.39 4.80
C VAL A 78 1.02 -19.43 3.69
N GLN A 79 -0.08 -20.18 3.57
CA GLN A 79 -0.26 -21.15 2.51
C GLN A 79 -0.85 -20.48 1.28
N LEU A 80 -0.25 -20.70 0.10
CA LEU A 80 -0.77 -20.14 -1.13
C LEU A 80 -2.17 -20.71 -1.41
N GLY A 81 -3.12 -19.81 -1.65
CA GLY A 81 -4.52 -20.14 -1.93
C GLY A 81 -5.45 -19.97 -0.73
N ASP A 82 -4.90 -19.91 0.49
CA ASP A 82 -5.71 -19.69 1.71
C ASP A 82 -6.23 -18.24 1.75
N VAL A 83 -7.48 -18.09 2.20
CA VAL A 83 -8.03 -16.81 2.67
C VAL A 83 -7.80 -16.75 4.17
N GLU A 84 -6.99 -15.79 4.61
CA GLU A 84 -6.72 -15.59 6.03
C GLU A 84 -7.35 -14.29 6.55
N GLU A 85 -7.94 -14.35 7.75
CA GLU A 85 -8.45 -13.18 8.47
C GLU A 85 -7.50 -12.85 9.62
N TRP A 86 -7.01 -11.61 9.66
CA TRP A 86 -6.00 -11.18 10.63
C TRP A 86 -6.53 -10.08 11.52
N THR A 87 -6.53 -10.35 12.83
CA THR A 87 -6.76 -9.32 13.84
C THR A 87 -5.46 -8.62 14.17
N ILE A 88 -5.37 -7.32 13.86
CA ILE A 88 -4.24 -6.48 14.26
C ILE A 88 -4.64 -5.74 15.53
N ARG A 89 -3.97 -6.05 16.64
CA ARG A 89 -4.24 -5.46 17.95
C ARG A 89 -3.16 -4.46 18.31
N ASN A 90 -3.53 -3.20 18.50
CA ASN A 90 -2.67 -2.20 19.11
C ASN A 90 -2.83 -2.24 20.64
N MET A 91 -1.72 -2.43 21.37
CA MET A 91 -1.69 -2.44 22.83
C MET A 91 -1.02 -1.20 23.44
N ASP A 92 -0.62 -0.23 22.62
CA ASP A 92 -0.06 1.03 23.11
C ASP A 92 -1.11 1.81 23.93
N GLY A 93 -0.69 2.38 25.06
CA GLY A 93 -1.56 3.16 25.96
C GLY A 93 -2.40 2.35 26.94
N ASN A 94 -2.17 1.04 27.05
CA ASN A 94 -2.78 0.15 28.05
C ASN A 94 -1.74 -0.27 29.12
N GLU A 95 -0.85 0.67 29.48
CA GLU A 95 0.20 0.53 30.51
C GLU A 95 -0.35 0.43 31.94
#